data_AF-A0A3Q0JGR8-F1
#
_entry.id   AF-A0A3Q0JGR8-F1
#
_cell.length_a   1.000
_cell.length_b   1.000
_cell.length_c   1.000
_cell.angle_alpha   90.00
_cell.angle_beta   90.00
_cell.angle_gamma   90.00
#
_symmetry.space_group_name_H-M   'P 1'
#
loop_
_entity.id
_entity.type
_entity.pdbx_description
1 polymer ?
#
loop_
_entity_poly.entity_id
_entity_poly.type
_entity_poly.pdbx_seq_one_letter_code
_entity_poly.pdbx_strand_id
1 'polypeptide(L)'
;MLELSSADVYKDLRLRGYDYSGAFRGVSQSDNKGFTGKLDWTGNWISYIDTMLQFSILGINTRELYLPTRMQRVCIDPAKHKALVETLSGDKKTVPVAMYR
;
A
#
# COMPACT_ATOMS: atom_id res chain seq x y z
N MET A 1 -7.92 -2.85 17.16
CA MET A 1 -7.20 -2.13 16.10
C MET A 1 -8.25 -1.73 15.08
N LEU A 2 -8.34 -0.45 14.71
CA LEU A 2 -9.40 0.01 13.81
C LEU A 2 -8.97 -0.23 12.36
N GLU A 3 -9.85 -0.83 11.59
CA GLU A 3 -9.67 -1.08 10.16
C GLU A 3 -10.15 0.13 9.36
N LEU A 4 -9.30 0.62 8.45
CA LEU A 4 -9.58 1.68 7.50
C LEU A 4 -9.86 1.07 6.12
N SER A 5 -10.97 1.50 5.51
CA SER A 5 -11.27 1.14 4.13
C SER A 5 -10.36 1.88 3.15
N SER A 6 -10.29 1.41 1.91
CA SER A 6 -9.63 2.15 0.82
C SER A 6 -10.11 3.61 0.73
N ALA A 7 -11.41 3.86 0.91
CA ALA A 7 -11.96 5.21 0.87
C ALA A 7 -11.41 6.10 1.99
N ASP A 8 -11.28 5.57 3.20
CA ASP A 8 -10.71 6.29 4.34
C ASP A 8 -9.23 6.60 4.14
N VAL A 9 -8.47 5.60 3.65
CA VAL A 9 -7.04 5.73 3.33
C VAL A 9 -6.80 6.84 2.32
N TYR A 10 -7.51 6.83 1.18
CA TYR A 10 -7.29 7.84 0.14
C TYR A 10 -7.88 9.20 0.50
N LYS A 11 -8.89 9.25 1.38
CA LYS A 11 -9.34 10.53 1.95
C LYS A 11 -8.25 11.16 2.80
N ASP A 12 -7.58 10.39 3.65
CA ASP A 12 -6.46 10.87 4.46
C ASP A 12 -5.28 11.33 3.58
N LEU A 13 -4.84 10.51 2.62
CA LEU A 13 -3.78 10.88 1.69
C LEU A 13 -4.13 12.15 0.90
N ARG A 14 -5.38 12.31 0.46
CA ARG A 14 -5.80 13.53 -0.23
C ARG A 14 -5.72 14.78 0.65
N LEU A 15 -6.05 14.66 1.94
CA LEU A 15 -5.89 15.76 2.90
C LEU A 15 -4.42 16.15 3.13
N ARG A 16 -3.47 15.24 2.86
CA ARG A 16 -2.02 15.50 2.91
C ARG A 16 -1.44 16.02 1.58
N GLY A 17 -2.28 16.17 0.55
CA GLY A 17 -1.88 16.69 -0.77
C GLY A 17 -1.56 15.63 -1.82
N TYR A 18 -1.90 14.35 -1.59
CA TYR A 18 -1.73 13.30 -2.60
C TYR A 18 -3.01 13.05 -3.40
N ASP A 19 -2.99 13.34 -4.70
CA ASP A 19 -4.11 13.11 -5.63
C ASP A 19 -3.93 11.80 -6.43
N TYR A 20 -3.90 10.66 -5.73
CA TYR A 20 -3.82 9.34 -6.37
C TYR A 20 -5.10 8.97 -7.12
N SER A 21 -4.96 8.28 -8.26
CA SER A 21 -6.08 7.82 -9.09
C SER A 21 -5.78 6.51 -9.82
N GLY A 22 -6.83 5.86 -10.34
CA GLY A 22 -6.70 4.64 -11.16
C GLY A 22 -5.90 3.53 -10.47
N ALA A 23 -4.91 2.98 -11.18
CA ALA A 23 -4.05 1.90 -10.68
C ALA A 23 -3.22 2.28 -9.43
N PHE A 24 -3.01 3.57 -9.18
CA PHE A 24 -2.26 4.05 -8.00
C PHE A 24 -3.13 4.14 -6.74
N ARG A 25 -4.43 3.77 -6.83
CA ARG A 25 -5.30 3.60 -5.67
C ARG A 25 -5.36 2.14 -5.19
N GLY A 26 -4.21 1.49 -5.02
CA GLY A 26 -4.12 0.06 -4.69
C GLY A 26 -4.21 -0.36 -3.22
N VAL A 27 -4.08 0.53 -2.22
CA VAL A 27 -4.40 0.18 -0.82
C VAL A 27 -5.89 -0.20 -0.67
N SER A 28 -6.17 -1.48 -0.43
CA SER A 28 -7.52 -2.00 -0.21
C SER A 28 -7.97 -1.76 1.23
N GLN A 29 -7.05 -1.92 2.17
CA GLN A 29 -7.31 -1.88 3.62
C GLN A 29 -6.03 -1.53 4.38
N SER A 30 -6.14 -0.79 5.48
CA SER A 30 -5.05 -0.52 6.42
C SER A 30 -5.57 -0.56 7.86
N ASP A 31 -4.72 -0.87 8.84
CA ASP A 31 -5.01 -0.46 10.21
C ASP A 31 -4.77 1.04 10.43
N ASN A 32 -5.33 1.59 11.50
CA ASN A 32 -5.23 3.00 11.85
C ASN A 32 -3.83 3.49 12.28
N LYS A 33 -2.84 2.61 12.39
CA LYS A 33 -1.43 2.95 12.67
C LYS A 33 -0.53 2.74 11.45
N GLY A 34 -1.05 2.16 10.36
CA GLY A 34 -0.31 1.82 9.15
C GLY A 34 0.74 0.72 9.37
N PHE A 35 0.49 -0.23 10.28
CA PHE A 35 1.41 -1.36 10.52
C PHE A 35 1.11 -2.55 9.62
N THR A 36 -0.15 -2.78 9.30
CA THR A 36 -0.65 -3.93 8.55
C THR A 36 -1.79 -3.49 7.63
N GLY A 37 -1.90 -4.15 6.49
CA GLY A 37 -2.92 -3.83 5.51
C GLY A 37 -2.94 -4.83 4.36
N LYS A 38 -3.66 -4.46 3.30
CA LYS A 38 -3.76 -5.22 2.06
C LYS A 38 -3.65 -4.29 0.86
N LEU A 39 -2.89 -4.73 -0.13
CA LEU A 39 -2.66 -4.01 -1.38
C LEU A 39 -3.20 -4.83 -2.56
N ASP A 40 -3.88 -4.17 -3.49
CA ASP A 40 -4.38 -4.77 -4.71
C ASP A 40 -3.22 -5.14 -5.64
N TRP A 41 -3.25 -6.36 -6.15
CA TRP A 41 -2.36 -6.82 -7.21
C TRP A 41 -3.10 -6.86 -8.55
N THR A 42 -2.66 -6.03 -9.50
CA THR A 42 -3.25 -5.89 -10.84
C THR A 42 -2.35 -6.42 -11.97
N GLY A 43 -1.25 -7.09 -11.63
CA GLY A 43 -0.23 -7.47 -12.60
C GLY A 43 0.80 -6.38 -12.92
N ASN A 44 0.70 -5.20 -12.29
CA ASN A 44 1.59 -4.08 -12.51
C ASN A 44 2.47 -3.80 -11.29
N TRP A 45 3.76 -4.11 -11.42
CA TRP A 45 4.77 -3.88 -10.38
C TRP A 45 4.98 -2.40 -10.05
N ILE A 46 4.82 -1.49 -11.01
CA ILE A 46 5.04 -0.05 -10.82
C ILE A 46 4.00 0.49 -9.82
N SER A 47 2.72 0.26 -10.09
CA SER A 47 1.66 0.69 -9.18
C SER A 47 1.72 -0.05 -7.85
N TYR A 48 2.07 -1.34 -7.86
CA TYR A 48 2.16 -2.12 -6.63
C TYR A 48 3.24 -1.59 -5.69
N ILE A 49 4.46 -1.37 -6.19
CA ILE A 49 5.56 -0.81 -5.38
C ILE A 49 5.23 0.61 -4.93
N ASP A 50 4.63 1.44 -5.78
CA ASP A 50 4.18 2.79 -5.39
C ASP A 50 3.17 2.72 -4.24
N THR A 51 2.20 1.81 -4.29
CA THR A 51 1.24 1.63 -3.19
C THR A 51 1.88 1.12 -1.89
N MET A 52 2.99 0.38 -1.96
CA MET A 52 3.79 0.05 -0.75
C MET A 52 4.44 1.30 -0.15
N LEU A 53 4.93 2.22 -0.99
CA LEU A 53 5.46 3.50 -0.54
C LEU A 53 4.37 4.39 0.05
N GLN A 54 3.19 4.46 -0.58
CA GLN A 54 2.01 5.15 -0.04
C GLN A 54 1.64 4.61 1.34
N PHE A 55 1.59 3.27 1.48
CA PHE A 55 1.30 2.61 2.75
C PHE A 55 2.32 2.99 3.83
N SER A 56 3.59 3.17 3.46
CA SER A 56 4.64 3.61 4.41
C SER A 56 4.41 5.02 4.96
N ILE A 57 3.69 5.87 4.23
CA ILE A 57 3.38 7.25 4.64
C ILE A 57 2.21 7.29 5.64
N LEU A 58 1.29 6.32 5.59
CA LEU A 58 0.03 6.37 6.35
C LEU A 58 0.21 6.56 7.85
N GLY A 59 1.17 5.87 8.46
CA GLY A 59 1.37 6.01 9.89
C GLY A 59 2.43 7.03 10.30
N ILE A 60 2.92 7.85 9.37
CA ILE A 60 3.69 9.04 9.73
C ILE A 60 2.72 10.06 10.35
N ASN A 61 3.02 10.54 11.56
CA ASN A 61 2.15 11.45 12.33
C ASN A 61 2.30 12.93 11.90
N THR A 62 2.47 13.18 10.61
CA THR A 62 2.45 14.53 10.02
C THR A 62 1.42 14.59 8.89
N ARG A 63 0.81 15.77 8.74
CA ARG A 63 -0.13 16.09 7.66
C ARG A 63 0.56 16.64 6.41
N GLU A 64 1.89 16.74 6.43
CA GLU A 64 2.68 17.26 5.32
C GLU A 64 2.87 16.24 4.20
N LEU A 65 3.12 16.75 3.00
CA LEU A 65 3.54 15.96 1.86
C LEU A 65 4.97 15.43 2.11
N TYR A 66 5.13 14.12 2.01
CA TYR A 66 6.37 13.39 2.24
C TYR A 66 6.71 12.54 1.04
N LEU A 67 7.86 12.81 0.42
CA LEU A 67 8.38 11.99 -0.67
C LEU A 67 9.52 11.13 -0.16
N PRO A 68 9.50 9.80 -0.39
CA PRO A 68 10.66 8.96 -0.12
C PRO A 68 11.87 9.44 -0.91
N THR A 69 12.93 9.86 -0.22
CA THR A 69 14.15 10.39 -0.87
C THR A 69 15.25 9.33 -1.05
N ARG A 70 15.26 8.29 -0.20
CA ARG A 70 16.26 7.23 -0.22
C ARG A 70 15.67 5.90 0.20
N MET A 71 16.10 4.83 -0.45
CA MET A 71 15.89 3.45 -0.03
C MET A 71 17.25 2.80 0.17
N GLN A 72 17.51 2.26 1.36
CA GLN A 72 18.78 1.59 1.65
C GLN A 72 18.90 0.27 0.89
N ARG A 73 17.79 -0.47 0.76
CA ARG A 73 17.72 -1.75 0.08
C ARG A 73 16.29 -2.03 -0.37
N VAL A 74 16.14 -2.59 -1.56
CA VAL A 74 14.88 -3.16 -2.06
C VAL A 74 15.14 -4.61 -2.44
N CYS A 75 14.39 -5.53 -1.86
CA CYS A 75 14.46 -6.96 -2.17
C CYS A 75 13.13 -7.40 -2.76
N ILE A 76 13.15 -7.93 -3.98
CA ILE A 76 11.96 -8.43 -4.66
C ILE A 76 12.22 -9.88 -5.03
N ASP A 77 11.31 -10.76 -4.61
CA ASP A 77 11.27 -12.16 -5.02
C ASP A 77 10.00 -12.39 -5.86
N PRO A 78 10.11 -12.32 -7.21
CA PRO A 78 8.96 -12.47 -8.09
C PRO A 78 8.34 -13.87 -8.04
N ALA A 79 9.16 -14.92 -7.80
CA ALA A 79 8.67 -16.28 -7.75
C ALA A 79 7.80 -16.50 -6.51
N LYS A 80 8.27 -16.04 -5.36
CA LYS A 80 7.50 -16.06 -4.11
C LYS A 80 6.25 -15.19 -4.19
N HIS A 81 6.36 -14.00 -4.79
CA HIS A 81 5.21 -13.13 -4.98
C HIS A 81 4.15 -13.78 -5.88
N LYS A 82 4.56 -14.36 -7.01
CA LYS A 82 3.66 -15.09 -7.92
C LYS A 82 2.96 -16.25 -7.21
N ALA A 83 3.71 -17.09 -6.50
CA ALA A 83 3.15 -18.21 -5.74
C ALA A 83 2.09 -17.73 -4.74
N LEU A 84 2.36 -16.65 -3.99
CA LEU A 84 1.39 -16.05 -3.08
C LEU A 84 0.13 -15.58 -3.83
N VAL A 85 0.29 -14.82 -4.91
CA VAL A 85 -0.81 -14.30 -5.74
C VAL A 85 -1.67 -15.42 -6.35
N GLU A 86 -1.10 -16.58 -6.64
CA GLU A 86 -1.84 -17.75 -7.14
C GLU A 86 -2.69 -18.43 -6.06
N THR A 87 -2.32 -18.32 -4.77
CA THR A 87 -3.13 -18.84 -3.65
C THR A 87 -4.34 -17.95 -3.31
N LEU A 88 -4.33 -16.68 -3.73
CA LEU A 88 -5.40 -15.74 -3.43
C LEU A 88 -6.62 -16.01 -4.32
N SER A 89 -7.78 -16.23 -3.69
CA SER A 89 -9.07 -16.48 -4.35
C SER A 89 -9.90 -15.20 -4.44
N GLY A 90 -10.70 -15.06 -5.52
CA GLY A 90 -11.62 -13.94 -5.74
C GLY A 90 -11.23 -13.03 -6.91
N ASP A 91 -12.18 -12.20 -7.35
CA ASP A 91 -12.02 -11.31 -8.52
C ASP A 91 -10.90 -10.27 -8.33
N LYS A 92 -10.61 -9.90 -7.07
CA LYS A 92 -9.58 -8.93 -6.72
C LYS A 92 -8.51 -9.57 -5.83
N LYS A 93 -7.31 -9.74 -6.37
CA LYS A 93 -6.17 -10.29 -5.63
C LYS A 93 -5.61 -9.24 -4.68
N THR A 94 -5.68 -9.48 -3.38
CA THR A 94 -5.19 -8.55 -2.35
C THR A 94 -4.06 -9.18 -1.55
N VAL A 95 -2.86 -8.59 -1.63
CA VAL A 95 -1.64 -9.10 -1.01
C VAL A 95 -1.44 -8.42 0.35
N PRO A 96 -1.18 -9.17 1.43
CA PRO A 96 -0.94 -8.57 2.73
C PRO A 96 0.36 -7.75 2.73
N VAL A 97 0.32 -6.59 3.38
CA VAL A 97 1.49 -5.72 3.59
C VAL A 97 1.68 -5.48 5.08
N ALA A 98 2.94 -5.39 5.51
CA ALA A 98 3.32 -5.04 6.86
C ALA A 98 4.47 -4.02 6.86
N MET A 99 4.42 -3.08 7.79
CA MET A 99 5.46 -2.10 8.04
C MET A 99 6.02 -2.30 9.45
N TYR A 100 7.35 -2.40 9.54
CA TYR A 100 8.10 -2.51 10.79
C TYR A 100 8.80 -1.17 11.02
N ARG A 101 8.63 -0.58 12.22
CA ARG A 101 9.26 0.69 12.65
C ARG A 101 10.16 0.45 13.84
#